data_AF-A0A5P8MT97-F1
#
_entry.id   AF-A0A5P8MT97-F1
#
_cell.length_a   1.000
_cell.length_b   1.000
_cell.length_c   1.000
_cell.angle_alpha   90.00
_cell.angle_beta   90.00
_cell.angle_gamma   90.00
#
_symmetry.space_group_name_H-M   'P 1'
#
loop_
_entity.id
_entity.type
_entity.pdbx_description
1 polymer ?
#
loop_
_entity_poly.entity_id
_entity_poly.type
_entity_poly.pdbx_seq_one_letter_code
_entity_poly.pdbx_strand_id
1 'polypeptide(L)'
;MFFLLRIGFWLTIVFLLLPAVTGGTSSRTPQAGEEQKVSAVDALSAATSAVADAGGFCTRQPQACVIGAGLIELISERAEAGARFAISYISEQIVEEKRKAAARAAGPAPGDTLTTHDLSPAWKGPGLPAVTIPANAPAYTGSTGKSAPAAAPSGAVPLPPKRPA
;
A
#
# COMPACT_ATOMS: atom_id res chain seq x y z
N MET A 1 9.40 8.60 -30.79
CA MET A 1 8.68 8.41 -29.51
C MET A 1 9.44 7.60 -28.45
N PHE A 2 10.71 7.24 -28.65
CA PHE A 2 11.48 6.40 -27.69
C PHE A 2 12.35 7.19 -26.70
N PHE A 3 12.37 8.53 -26.77
CA PHE A 3 13.23 9.36 -25.94
C PHE A 3 12.82 9.36 -24.46
N LEU A 4 11.52 9.48 -24.17
CA LEU A 4 11.00 9.47 -22.80
C LEU A 4 11.19 8.12 -22.12
N LEU A 5 10.98 7.01 -22.85
CA LEU A 5 11.26 5.66 -22.34
C LEU A 5 12.74 5.48 -22.04
N ARG A 6 13.62 6.04 -22.87
CA ARG A 6 15.07 5.98 -22.66
C ARG A 6 15.47 6.78 -21.42
N ILE A 7 15.03 8.04 -21.29
CA ILE A 7 15.33 8.89 -20.11
C ILE A 7 14.74 8.29 -18.82
N GLY A 8 13.48 7.84 -18.85
CA GLY A 8 12.82 7.23 -17.69
C GLY A 8 13.52 5.95 -17.24
N PHE A 9 13.92 5.10 -18.19
CA PHE A 9 14.72 3.89 -17.92
C PHE A 9 16.11 4.21 -17.35
N TRP A 10 16.80 5.22 -17.89
CA TRP A 10 18.10 5.65 -17.36
C TRP A 10 17.97 6.23 -15.95
N LEU A 11 16.92 7.00 -15.67
CA LEU A 11 16.67 7.54 -14.32
C LEU A 11 16.37 6.44 -13.30
N THR A 12 15.51 5.47 -13.62
CA THR A 12 15.23 4.36 -12.71
C THR A 12 16.47 3.50 -12.44
N ILE A 13 17.31 3.24 -13.44
CA ILE A 13 18.61 2.57 -13.25
C ILE A 13 19.50 3.36 -12.30
N VAL A 14 19.62 4.68 -12.49
CA VAL A 14 20.45 5.54 -11.64
C VAL A 14 19.92 5.57 -10.21
N PHE A 15 18.60 5.67 -10.02
CA PHE A 15 17.96 5.61 -8.70
C PHE A 15 18.11 4.25 -8.00
N LEU A 16 18.18 3.15 -8.76
CA LEU A 16 18.43 1.83 -8.22
C LEU A 16 19.92 1.61 -7.88
N LEU A 17 20.82 2.18 -8.69
CA LEU A 17 22.26 2.14 -8.44
C LEU A 17 22.69 3.09 -7.34
N LEU A 18 22.03 4.24 -7.16
CA LEU A 18 22.40 5.22 -6.14
C LEU A 18 22.53 4.58 -4.75
N PRO A 19 21.53 3.83 -4.23
CA PRO A 19 21.65 3.10 -2.97
C PRO A 19 22.84 2.16 -2.92
N ALA A 20 23.20 1.51 -4.03
CA ALA A 20 24.33 0.59 -4.11
C ALA A 20 25.70 1.30 -4.16
N VAL A 21 25.75 2.52 -4.73
CA VAL A 21 26.98 3.32 -4.87
C VAL A 21 27.19 4.22 -3.63
N THR A 22 26.12 4.71 -3.01
CA THR A 22 26.15 5.50 -1.77
C THR A 22 26.01 4.65 -0.50
N GLY A 23 25.70 3.36 -0.65
CA GLY A 23 25.42 2.44 0.46
C GLY A 23 25.76 0.99 0.11
N GLY A 24 27.05 0.65 0.18
CA GLY A 24 27.42 -0.72 0.51
C GLY A 24 26.65 -1.16 1.77
N THR A 25 26.27 -2.45 1.83
CA THR A 25 25.75 -3.17 2.99
C THR A 25 25.67 -2.32 4.27
N SER A 26 24.46 -2.13 4.81
CA SER A 26 24.17 -1.49 6.10
C SER A 26 24.77 -2.23 7.31
N SER A 27 26.03 -2.63 7.21
CA SER A 27 26.98 -2.91 8.26
C SER A 27 27.90 -1.69 8.40
N ARG A 28 27.34 -0.55 8.81
CA ARG A 28 28.13 0.58 9.27
C ARG A 28 27.56 1.05 10.60
N THR A 29 28.29 0.66 11.63
CA THR A 29 28.43 1.21 12.97
C THR A 29 27.52 2.41 13.30
N PRO A 30 26.79 2.39 14.42
CA PRO A 30 26.02 3.54 14.88
C PRO A 30 27.01 4.60 15.39
N GLN A 31 27.56 5.42 14.49
CA GLN A 31 28.10 6.72 14.90
C GLN A 31 26.92 7.68 14.98
N ALA A 32 26.63 8.06 16.22
CA ALA A 32 25.67 9.07 16.59
C ALA A 32 25.86 10.34 15.76
N GLY A 33 24.78 10.86 15.17
CA GLY A 33 24.74 12.27 14.78
C GLY A 33 23.77 12.65 13.68
N GLU A 34 23.80 11.98 12.52
CA GLU A 34 23.12 12.52 11.33
C GLU A 34 22.44 11.41 10.54
N GLU A 35 21.28 11.00 11.05
CA GLU A 35 20.23 10.46 10.19
C GLU A 35 20.02 11.49 9.07
N GLN A 36 20.17 11.07 7.80
CA GLN A 36 19.89 11.89 6.63
C GLN A 36 18.38 12.19 6.60
N LYS A 37 17.95 13.07 7.50
CA LYS A 37 16.57 13.47 7.75
C LYS A 37 16.21 14.46 6.67
N VAL A 38 15.88 13.95 5.49
CA VAL A 38 15.06 14.72 4.56
C VAL A 38 13.77 15.02 5.31
N SER A 39 13.60 16.28 5.71
CA SER A 39 12.44 16.69 6.47
C SER A 39 11.20 16.63 5.57
N ALA A 40 10.05 16.27 6.15
CA ALA A 40 8.79 16.28 5.41
C ALA A 40 8.51 17.64 4.75
N VAL A 41 9.01 18.73 5.37
CA VAL A 41 8.88 20.09 4.82
C VAL A 41 9.77 20.32 3.58
N ASP A 42 10.97 19.75 3.54
CA ASP A 42 11.89 19.87 2.39
C ASP A 42 11.36 19.07 1.20
N ALA A 43 10.86 17.86 1.48
CA ALA A 43 10.21 17.03 0.46
C ALA A 43 8.96 17.70 -0.11
N LEU A 44 8.13 18.32 0.75
CA LEU A 44 6.96 19.06 0.30
C LEU A 44 7.36 20.27 -0.54
N SER A 45 8.36 21.04 -0.12
CA SER A 45 8.87 22.18 -0.88
C SER A 45 9.36 21.74 -2.27
N ALA A 46 10.16 20.67 -2.34
CA ALA A 46 10.67 20.12 -3.60
C ALA A 46 9.54 19.59 -4.52
N ALA A 47 8.51 18.98 -3.94
CA ALA A 47 7.34 18.55 -4.69
C ALA A 47 6.58 19.75 -5.28
N THR A 48 6.38 20.81 -4.49
CA THR A 48 5.68 22.02 -4.98
C THR A 48 6.46 22.74 -6.07
N SER A 49 7.80 22.77 -6.00
CA SER A 49 8.62 23.32 -7.08
C SER A 49 8.49 22.50 -8.37
N ALA A 50 8.46 21.17 -8.27
CA ALA A 50 8.23 20.32 -9.43
C ALA A 50 6.84 20.53 -10.07
N VAL A 51 5.82 20.81 -9.25
CA VAL A 51 4.48 21.18 -9.75
C VAL A 51 4.50 22.53 -10.45
N ALA A 52 5.25 23.51 -9.93
CA ALA A 52 5.44 24.80 -10.60
C ALA A 52 6.11 24.62 -11.98
N ASP A 53 7.13 23.75 -12.07
CA ASP A 53 7.77 23.40 -13.33
C ASP A 53 6.81 22.70 -14.30
N ALA A 54 5.95 21.81 -13.79
CA ALA A 54 4.87 21.19 -14.55
C ALA A 54 3.91 22.22 -15.15
N GLY A 55 3.60 23.29 -14.42
CA GLY A 55 2.83 24.43 -14.91
C GLY A 55 3.48 25.13 -16.11
N GLY A 56 4.80 25.16 -16.18
CA GLY A 56 5.56 25.63 -17.34
C GLY A 56 5.22 24.87 -18.63
N PHE A 57 4.96 23.56 -18.55
CA PHE A 57 4.55 22.76 -19.71
C PHE A 57 3.16 23.12 -20.23
N CYS A 58 2.25 23.57 -19.35
CA CYS A 58 0.90 23.98 -19.75
C CYS A 58 0.91 25.22 -20.67
N THR A 59 1.91 26.10 -20.52
CA THR A 59 2.07 27.25 -21.44
C THR A 59 2.58 26.85 -22.82
N ARG A 60 3.41 25.79 -22.92
CA ARG A 60 3.96 25.29 -24.20
C ARG A 60 3.02 24.31 -24.92
N GLN A 61 2.25 23.51 -24.19
CA GLN A 61 1.40 22.45 -24.73
C GLN A 61 0.07 22.37 -23.95
N PRO A 62 -0.91 23.26 -24.24
CA PRO A 62 -2.14 23.37 -23.46
C PRO A 62 -3.00 22.10 -23.53
N GLN A 63 -3.00 21.39 -24.65
CA GLN A 63 -3.77 20.15 -24.84
C GLN A 63 -3.34 19.04 -23.86
N ALA A 64 -2.04 18.92 -23.58
CA ALA A 64 -1.53 17.94 -22.62
C ALA A 64 -1.95 18.26 -21.18
N CYS A 65 -2.03 19.55 -20.85
CA CYS A 65 -2.44 20.02 -19.53
C CYS A 65 -3.93 19.72 -19.26
N VAL A 66 -4.81 19.94 -20.25
CA VAL A 66 -6.26 19.63 -20.12
C VAL A 66 -6.50 18.14 -19.93
N ILE A 67 -5.84 17.29 -20.73
CA ILE A 67 -5.96 15.83 -20.60
C ILE A 67 -5.37 15.35 -19.27
N GLY A 68 -4.22 15.90 -18.88
CA GLY A 68 -3.57 15.58 -17.62
C GLY A 68 -4.41 15.95 -16.40
N ALA A 69 -5.04 17.13 -16.41
CA ALA A 69 -5.92 17.58 -15.33
C ALA A 69 -7.10 16.61 -15.11
N GLY A 70 -7.78 16.22 -16.19
CA GLY A 70 -8.88 15.26 -16.10
C GLY A 70 -8.43 13.87 -15.62
N LEU A 71 -7.21 13.44 -15.95
CA LEU A 71 -6.65 12.19 -15.43
C LEU A 71 -6.35 12.28 -13.93
N ILE A 72 -5.82 13.41 -13.46
CA ILE A 72 -5.50 13.62 -12.05
C ILE A 72 -6.78 13.57 -11.20
N GLU A 73 -7.88 14.16 -11.64
CA GLU A 73 -9.18 14.07 -10.94
C GLU A 73 -9.68 12.64 -10.79
N LEU A 74 -9.55 11.81 -11.82
CA LEU A 74 -9.96 10.40 -11.75
C LEU A 74 -9.09 9.57 -10.79
N ILE A 75 -7.80 9.89 -10.70
CA ILE A 75 -6.86 9.19 -9.84
C ILE A 75 -6.96 9.68 -8.39
N SER A 76 -7.24 10.97 -8.17
CA SER A 76 -7.26 11.58 -6.84
C SER A 76 -8.37 11.01 -5.97
N GLU A 77 -9.56 10.74 -6.53
CA GLU A 77 -10.66 10.08 -5.82
C GLU A 77 -10.24 8.72 -5.21
N ARG A 78 -9.35 7.98 -5.90
CA ARG A 78 -8.81 6.71 -5.41
C ARG A 78 -7.63 6.91 -4.48
N ALA A 79 -6.85 7.96 -4.71
CA ALA A 79 -5.71 8.31 -3.88
C ALA A 79 -6.11 8.68 -2.45
N GLU A 80 -7.30 9.25 -2.22
CA GLU A 80 -7.78 9.58 -0.86
C GLU A 80 -7.89 8.33 0.03
N ALA A 81 -8.50 7.26 -0.48
CA ALA A 81 -8.61 6.00 0.25
C ALA A 81 -7.22 5.39 0.54
N GLY A 82 -6.30 5.46 -0.44
CA GLY A 82 -4.92 5.01 -0.27
C GLY A 82 -4.15 5.83 0.76
N ALA A 83 -4.34 7.16 0.76
CA ALA A 83 -3.69 8.06 1.71
C ALA A 83 -4.13 7.80 3.15
N ARG A 84 -5.44 7.58 3.36
CA ARG A 84 -5.98 7.21 4.68
C ARG A 84 -5.40 5.90 5.18
N PHE A 85 -5.36 4.87 4.33
CA PHE A 85 -4.77 3.58 4.67
C PHE A 85 -3.26 3.67 4.97
N ALA A 86 -2.50 4.40 4.16
CA ALA A 86 -1.06 4.56 4.37
C ALA A 86 -0.76 5.25 5.71
N ILE A 87 -1.49 6.31 6.05
CA ILE A 87 -1.32 7.03 7.31
C ILE A 87 -1.70 6.14 8.50
N SER A 88 -2.82 5.42 8.43
CA SER A 88 -3.22 4.51 9.51
C SER A 88 -2.19 3.40 9.71
N TYR A 89 -1.73 2.78 8.63
CA TYR A 89 -0.71 1.73 8.68
C TYR A 89 0.60 2.21 9.31
N ILE A 90 1.11 3.38 8.89
CA ILE A 90 2.34 3.95 9.48
C ILE A 90 2.13 4.26 10.95
N SER A 91 0.98 4.82 11.33
CA SER A 91 0.67 5.13 12.72
C SER A 91 0.63 3.87 13.61
N GLU A 92 0.03 2.78 13.12
CA GLU A 92 -0.01 1.49 13.81
C GLU A 92 1.39 0.90 14.00
N GLN A 93 2.24 0.96 12.96
CA GLN A 93 3.62 0.50 13.05
C GLN A 93 4.42 1.31 14.09
N ILE A 94 4.25 2.63 14.15
CA ILE A 94 4.93 3.47 15.14
C ILE A 94 4.47 3.12 16.57
N VAL A 95 3.16 2.88 16.77
CA VAL A 95 2.61 2.48 18.08
C VAL A 95 3.13 1.10 18.48
N GLU A 96 3.16 0.13 17.56
CA GLU A 96 3.70 -1.20 17.81
C GLU A 96 5.19 -1.18 18.11
N GLU A 97 5.99 -0.40 17.38
CA GLU A 97 7.42 -0.25 17.69
C GLU A 97 7.63 0.41 19.06
N LYS A 98 6.82 1.41 19.44
CA LYS A 98 6.83 1.98 20.80
C LYS A 98 6.46 0.93 21.85
N ARG A 99 5.46 0.08 21.59
CA ARG A 99 5.03 -0.99 22.50
C ARG A 99 6.13 -2.05 22.67
N LYS A 100 6.76 -2.48 21.58
CA LYS A 100 7.91 -3.39 21.60
C LYS A 100 9.10 -2.78 22.35
N ALA A 101 9.38 -1.49 22.14
CA ALA A 101 10.42 -0.78 22.88
C ALA A 101 10.12 -0.73 24.39
N ALA A 102 8.87 -0.44 24.77
CA ALA A 102 8.43 -0.45 26.16
C ALA A 102 8.51 -1.86 26.78
N ALA A 103 8.11 -2.90 26.06
CA ALA A 103 8.22 -4.29 26.51
C ALA A 103 9.68 -4.73 26.69
N ARG A 104 10.60 -4.31 25.80
CA ARG A 104 12.04 -4.53 25.96
C ARG A 104 12.61 -3.80 27.17
N ALA A 105 12.09 -2.61 27.49
CA ALA A 105 12.52 -1.82 28.64
C ALA A 105 11.95 -2.33 29.98
N ALA A 106 10.77 -2.97 29.98
CA ALA A 106 10.11 -3.49 31.17
C ALA A 106 10.65 -4.85 31.66
N GLY A 107 11.50 -5.53 30.88
CA GLY A 107 11.97 -6.88 31.19
C GLY A 107 10.85 -7.94 31.07
N PRO A 108 11.14 -9.25 31.28
CA PRO A 108 10.14 -10.30 31.19
C PRO A 108 9.02 -10.05 32.21
N ALA A 109 7.78 -9.95 31.74
CA ALA A 109 6.63 -9.82 32.63
C ALA A 109 6.50 -11.10 33.47
N PRO A 110 6.39 -11.00 34.82
CA PRO A 110 6.17 -12.16 35.66
C PRO A 110 4.74 -12.66 35.44
N GLY A 111 4.56 -13.56 34.47
CA GLY A 111 3.25 -14.15 34.15
C GLY A 111 3.04 -14.56 32.70
N ASP A 112 4.01 -14.37 31.79
CA ASP A 112 3.87 -14.85 30.41
C ASP A 112 4.12 -16.37 30.33
N THR A 113 3.07 -17.15 30.60
CA THR A 113 3.07 -18.61 30.50
C THR A 113 2.55 -19.10 29.15
N LEU A 114 2.23 -18.19 28.22
CA LEU A 114 1.72 -18.56 26.90
C LEU A 114 2.88 -19.00 26.02
N THR A 115 2.78 -20.22 25.49
CA THR A 115 3.77 -20.73 24.56
C THR A 115 3.43 -20.25 23.14
N THR A 116 4.41 -20.22 22.24
CA THR A 116 4.20 -19.87 20.82
C THR A 116 3.15 -20.75 20.13
N HIS A 117 2.90 -21.94 20.68
CA HIS A 117 1.87 -22.86 20.22
C HIS A 117 0.44 -22.35 20.52
N ASP A 118 0.25 -21.68 21.65
CA ASP A 118 -1.04 -21.11 22.08
C ASP A 118 -1.43 -19.86 21.27
N LEU A 119 -0.46 -19.24 20.61
CA LEU A 119 -0.67 -18.07 19.76
C LEU A 119 -1.12 -18.42 18.33
N SER A 120 -1.21 -19.70 17.98
CA SER A 120 -1.68 -20.10 16.66
C SER A 120 -3.21 -20.04 16.58
N PRO A 121 -3.81 -19.34 15.59
CA PRO A 121 -5.25 -19.34 15.42
C PRO A 121 -5.73 -20.74 15.05
N ALA A 122 -6.36 -21.42 16.01
CA ALA A 122 -6.83 -22.82 15.86
C ALA A 122 -7.99 -22.99 14.85
N TRP A 123 -8.54 -21.88 14.33
CA TRP A 123 -9.71 -21.96 13.44
C TRP A 123 -9.30 -22.26 11.99
N LYS A 124 -9.48 -23.52 11.59
CA LYS A 124 -9.61 -23.90 10.18
C LYS A 124 -11.10 -23.85 9.83
N GLY A 125 -11.48 -22.92 8.96
CA GLY A 125 -12.84 -22.86 8.44
C GLY A 125 -13.22 -24.15 7.69
N PRO A 126 -14.52 -24.38 7.43
CA PRO A 126 -14.99 -25.57 6.73
C PRO A 126 -14.25 -25.73 5.39
N GLY A 127 -13.62 -26.88 5.18
CA GLY A 127 -12.97 -27.21 3.92
C GLY A 127 -14.00 -27.17 2.80
N LEU A 128 -13.80 -26.31 1.81
CA LEU A 128 -14.63 -26.33 0.60
C LEU A 128 -14.54 -27.72 -0.02
N PRO A 129 -15.68 -28.35 -0.40
CA PRO A 129 -15.66 -29.63 -1.06
C PRO A 129 -14.82 -29.52 -2.34
N ALA A 130 -13.95 -30.50 -2.56
CA ALA A 130 -13.13 -30.57 -3.76
C ALA A 130 -14.05 -30.52 -4.99
N VAL A 131 -14.03 -29.41 -5.71
CA VAL A 131 -14.67 -29.31 -7.02
C VAL A 131 -13.83 -30.16 -7.97
N THR A 132 -14.28 -31.38 -8.22
CA THR A 132 -13.76 -32.20 -9.30
C THR A 132 -14.16 -31.52 -10.61
N ILE A 133 -13.23 -30.79 -11.24
CA ILE A 133 -13.42 -30.28 -12.59
C ILE A 133 -13.27 -31.47 -13.55
N PRO A 134 -14.31 -31.89 -14.29
CA PRO A 134 -14.16 -32.92 -15.31
C PRO A 134 -13.25 -32.39 -16.43
N ALA A 135 -12.32 -33.23 -16.88
CA ALA A 135 -11.25 -32.89 -17.83
C ALA A 135 -11.71 -32.47 -19.26
N ASN A 136 -13.03 -32.37 -19.51
CA ASN A 136 -13.62 -32.07 -20.82
C ASN A 136 -14.49 -30.80 -20.81
N ALA A 137 -14.13 -29.77 -20.03
CA ALA A 137 -14.73 -28.45 -20.21
C ALA A 137 -14.06 -27.73 -21.42
N PRO A 138 -14.80 -27.35 -22.48
CA PRO A 138 -14.22 -26.62 -23.59
C PRO A 138 -13.77 -25.23 -23.12
N ALA A 139 -12.55 -24.84 -23.51
CA ALA A 139 -11.99 -23.52 -23.23
C ALA A 139 -12.88 -22.44 -23.84
N TYR A 140 -13.63 -21.72 -23.02
CA TYR A 140 -14.34 -20.51 -23.44
C TYR A 140 -13.33 -19.37 -23.55
N THR A 141 -12.78 -19.22 -24.75
CA THR A 141 -12.08 -18.03 -25.20
C THR A 141 -13.09 -16.94 -25.55
N GLY A 142 -13.06 -15.82 -24.81
CA GLY A 142 -13.39 -14.49 -25.31
C GLY A 142 -14.87 -14.07 -25.36
N SER A 143 -15.17 -12.93 -24.73
CA SER A 143 -16.19 -11.94 -25.13
C SER A 143 -16.33 -10.90 -23.98
N THR A 144 -15.62 -9.77 -24.03
CA THR A 144 -16.14 -8.45 -24.43
C THR A 144 -17.61 -8.16 -24.09
N GLY A 145 -17.80 -7.34 -23.05
CA GLY A 145 -18.87 -6.35 -22.96
C GLY A 145 -20.24 -6.85 -22.55
N LYS A 146 -20.76 -6.34 -21.43
CA LYS A 146 -21.99 -5.53 -21.35
C LYS A 146 -22.48 -5.45 -19.92
N SER A 147 -22.48 -4.24 -19.37
CA SER A 147 -23.14 -3.89 -18.12
C SER A 147 -24.64 -4.19 -18.22
N ALA A 148 -25.20 -4.89 -17.24
CA ALA A 148 -26.63 -4.86 -16.93
C ALA A 148 -26.82 -5.00 -15.40
N PRO A 149 -27.70 -4.20 -14.78
CA PRO A 149 -27.86 -4.14 -13.33
C PRO A 149 -28.99 -5.07 -12.84
N ALA A 150 -28.79 -5.73 -11.70
CA ALA A 150 -29.78 -6.41 -10.86
C ALA A 150 -29.00 -7.01 -9.68
N ALA A 151 -29.44 -7.08 -8.42
CA ALA A 151 -30.62 -6.64 -7.70
C ALA A 151 -30.22 -6.68 -6.21
N ALA A 152 -30.96 -5.99 -5.34
CA ALA A 152 -30.69 -5.91 -3.91
C ALA A 152 -30.52 -7.29 -3.22
N PRO A 153 -29.59 -7.45 -2.26
CA PRO A 153 -29.54 -8.66 -1.45
C PRO A 153 -30.66 -8.64 -0.40
N SER A 154 -31.74 -9.38 -0.67
CA SER A 154 -32.67 -9.81 0.36
C SER A 154 -32.07 -11.04 1.05
N GLY A 155 -31.53 -10.85 2.24
CA GLY A 155 -31.02 -11.92 3.10
C GLY A 155 -30.97 -11.43 4.53
N ALA A 156 -32.08 -11.56 5.24
CA ALA A 156 -32.21 -11.20 6.65
C ALA A 156 -31.19 -12.00 7.50
N VAL A 157 -30.31 -11.29 8.18
CA VAL A 157 -29.42 -11.85 9.21
C VAL A 157 -30.29 -12.17 10.44
N PRO A 158 -30.36 -13.42 10.94
CA PRO A 158 -31.12 -13.73 12.15
C PRO A 158 -30.47 -13.06 13.37
N LEU A 159 -31.26 -12.32 14.15
CA LEU A 159 -30.81 -11.77 15.43
C LEU A 159 -30.60 -12.89 16.46
N PRO A 160 -29.59 -12.77 17.35
CA PRO A 160 -29.38 -13.73 18.43
C PRO A 160 -30.50 -13.67 19.49
N PRO A 161 -30.82 -14.79 20.15
CA PRO A 161 -31.88 -14.84 21.16
C PRO A 161 -31.53 -14.00 22.39
N LYS A 162 -32.51 -13.22 22.88
CA LYS A 162 -32.38 -12.47 24.14
C LYS A 162 -32.32 -13.42 25.34
N ARG A 163 -31.30 -13.26 26.17
CA ARG A 163 -31.15 -13.93 27.47
C ARG A 163 -32.25 -13.41 28.44
N PRO A 164 -33.02 -14.27 29.13
CA PRO A 164 -33.92 -13.85 30.20
C PRO A 164 -33.14 -13.43 31.46
N ALA A 165 -33.70 -12.46 32.18
CA ALA A 165 -33.22 -11.98 33.48
C ALA A 165 -33.45 -13.01 34.59
#